data_AF-A0AAU1XIA1-F1
#
_entry.id   AF-A0AAU1XIA1-F1
#
_cell.length_a   1.000
_cell.length_b   1.000
_cell.length_c   1.000
_cell.angle_alpha   90.00
_cell.angle_beta   90.00
_cell.angle_gamma   90.00
#
_symmetry.space_group_name_H-M   'P 1'
#
loop_
_entity.id
_entity.type
_entity.pdbx_description
1 polymer ?
#
loop_
_entity_poly.entity_id
_entity_poly.type
_entity_poly.pdbx_seq_one_letter_code
_entity_poly.pdbx_strand_id
1 'polypeptide(L)'
;MDVSTFYALFSATCFTLVGLWWNVVQSHHDWMRDPALRRVVGGIYLSFLLPALMGLFAQVGGTEQPQVWRAAFIVLSLIGCASTLRLLARARGDRFLTWQQAGAALLYALIAVIGAVPELAEPFGLDPIQAEALMLIGLIVLGHALVWRFMAGEGRAAAE
;
A
#
# COMPACT_ATOMS: atom_id res chain seq x y z
N MET A 1 11.60 1.06 -20.00
CA MET A 1 11.04 2.31 -19.45
C MET A 1 12.00 2.75 -18.36
N ASP A 2 12.37 4.03 -18.30
CA ASP A 2 13.17 4.56 -17.21
C ASP A 2 12.37 4.48 -15.89
N VAL A 3 13.05 4.17 -14.79
CA VAL A 3 12.51 4.06 -13.43
C VAL A 3 11.77 5.35 -13.05
N SER A 4 12.27 6.52 -13.46
CA SER A 4 11.59 7.80 -13.19
C SER A 4 10.19 7.85 -13.82
N THR A 5 10.07 7.37 -15.07
CA THR A 5 8.81 7.32 -15.82
C THR A 5 7.83 6.33 -15.19
N PHE A 6 8.34 5.18 -14.74
CA PHE A 6 7.54 4.20 -14.01
C PHE A 6 6.93 4.84 -12.76
N TYR A 7 7.75 5.47 -11.90
CA TYR A 7 7.26 6.05 -10.66
C TYR A 7 6.31 7.24 -10.87
N ALA A 8 6.52 8.03 -11.92
CA ALA A 8 5.59 9.08 -12.32
C ALA A 8 4.21 8.51 -12.67
N LEU A 9 4.16 7.53 -13.57
CA LEU A 9 2.90 6.90 -14.00
C LEU A 9 2.24 6.13 -12.85
N PHE A 10 3.04 5.41 -12.07
CA PHE A 10 2.61 4.64 -10.91
C PHE A 10 1.99 5.55 -9.85
N SER A 11 2.68 6.63 -9.47
CA SER A 11 2.17 7.60 -8.49
C SER A 11 0.86 8.24 -8.96
N ALA A 12 0.82 8.70 -10.22
CA ALA A 12 -0.39 9.27 -10.81
C ALA A 12 -1.56 8.29 -10.76
N THR A 13 -1.33 7.04 -11.15
CA THR A 13 -2.37 5.99 -11.15
C THR A 13 -2.86 5.71 -9.73
N CYS A 14 -1.95 5.61 -8.76
CA CYS A 14 -2.33 5.37 -7.36
C CYS A 14 -3.13 6.55 -6.79
N PHE A 15 -2.76 7.80 -7.09
CA PHE A 15 -3.55 8.97 -6.71
C PHE A 15 -4.93 8.99 -7.38
N THR A 16 -5.03 8.56 -8.64
CA THR A 16 -6.32 8.38 -9.31
C THR A 16 -7.18 7.33 -8.59
N LEU A 17 -6.62 6.18 -8.22
CA LEU A 17 -7.33 5.15 -7.45
C LEU A 17 -7.79 5.67 -6.08
N VAL A 18 -6.97 6.46 -5.39
CA VAL A 18 -7.37 7.15 -4.15
C VAL A 18 -8.57 8.07 -4.40
N GLY A 19 -8.54 8.87 -5.47
CA GLY A 19 -9.64 9.76 -5.85
C GLY A 19 -10.93 9.01 -6.19
N LEU A 20 -10.83 7.93 -6.95
CA LEU A 20 -11.96 7.05 -7.28
C LEU A 20 -12.54 6.40 -6.02
N TRP A 21 -11.69 5.90 -5.13
CA TRP A 21 -12.11 5.34 -3.85
C TRP A 21 -12.85 6.37 -2.99
N TRP A 22 -12.34 7.59 -2.92
CA TRP A 22 -12.99 8.68 -2.18
C TRP A 22 -14.39 9.00 -2.73
N ASN A 23 -14.57 8.96 -4.06
CA ASN A 23 -15.87 9.13 -4.68
C ASN A 23 -16.86 8.02 -4.27
N VAL A 24 -16.41 6.76 -4.24
CA VAL A 24 -17.22 5.62 -3.78
C VAL A 24 -17.58 5.74 -2.29
N VAL A 25 -16.65 6.19 -1.45
CA VAL A 25 -16.92 6.40 -0.02
C VAL A 25 -17.91 7.53 0.21
N GLN A 26 -17.79 8.63 -0.55
CA GLN A 26 -18.76 9.73 -0.49
C GLN A 26 -20.17 9.29 -0.90
N SER A 27 -20.35 8.34 -1.82
CA SER A 27 -21.70 7.84 -2.13
C SER A 27 -22.30 6.94 -1.03
N HIS A 28 -21.50 6.53 -0.04
CA HIS A 28 -21.92 5.58 1.01
C HIS A 28 -21.58 6.08 2.42
N HIS A 29 -22.20 7.20 2.81
CA HIS A 29 -21.96 7.87 4.10
C HIS A 29 -22.16 6.95 5.31
N ASP A 30 -23.01 5.92 5.20
CA ASP A 30 -23.29 4.98 6.28
C ASP A 30 -22.07 4.14 6.67
N TRP A 31 -21.14 3.89 5.74
CA TRP A 31 -19.88 3.19 6.06
C TRP A 31 -18.98 3.97 7.02
N MET A 32 -19.11 5.31 7.02
CA MET A 32 -18.36 6.18 7.93
C MET A 32 -18.97 6.26 9.33
N ARG A 33 -20.25 5.85 9.48
CA ARG A 33 -20.95 5.79 10.77
C ARG A 33 -20.60 4.55 11.56
N ASP A 34 -20.41 3.41 10.88
CA ASP A 34 -19.96 2.18 11.52
C ASP A 34 -18.43 2.21 11.75
N PRO A 35 -17.96 2.15 13.02
CA PRO A 35 -16.53 2.10 13.32
C PRO A 35 -15.78 0.93 12.69
N ALA A 36 -16.43 -0.21 12.41
CA ALA A 36 -15.82 -1.36 11.77
C ALA A 36 -15.59 -1.10 10.27
N LEU A 37 -16.62 -0.66 9.55
CA LEU A 37 -16.53 -0.33 8.13
C LEU A 37 -15.59 0.85 7.88
N ARG A 38 -15.63 1.90 8.72
CA ARG A 38 -14.72 3.05 8.62
C ARG A 38 -13.23 2.65 8.65
N ARG A 39 -12.89 1.62 9.42
CA ARG A 39 -11.51 1.09 9.48
C ARG A 39 -11.11 0.38 8.19
N VAL A 40 -12.00 -0.43 7.62
CA VAL A 40 -11.75 -1.12 6.33
C VAL A 40 -11.60 -0.09 5.21
N VAL A 41 -12.49 0.91 5.18
CA VAL A 41 -12.43 2.02 4.22
C VAL A 41 -11.13 2.81 4.32
N GLY A 42 -10.68 3.12 5.55
CA GLY A 42 -9.40 3.77 5.78
C GLY A 42 -8.20 2.91 5.39
N GLY A 43 -8.28 1.58 5.61
CA GLY A 43 -7.24 0.64 5.18
C GLY A 43 -7.09 0.58 3.66
N ILE A 44 -8.20 0.52 2.92
CA ILE A 44 -8.20 0.60 1.45
C ILE A 44 -7.60 1.92 0.99
N TYR A 45 -8.01 3.05 1.59
CA TYR A 45 -7.46 4.36 1.27
C TYR A 45 -5.93 4.40 1.44
N LEU A 46 -5.42 3.90 2.57
CA LEU A 46 -3.99 3.82 2.85
C LEU A 46 -3.24 2.89 1.86
N SER A 47 -3.88 1.82 1.40
CA SER A 47 -3.28 0.86 0.46
C SER A 47 -2.96 1.46 -0.91
N PHE A 48 -3.62 2.56 -1.28
CA PHE A 48 -3.32 3.32 -2.51
C PHE A 48 -2.52 4.59 -2.24
N LEU A 49 -2.82 5.29 -1.13
CA LEU A 49 -2.14 6.54 -0.79
C LEU A 49 -0.65 6.32 -0.49
N LEU A 50 -0.30 5.30 0.30
CA LEU A 50 1.10 5.07 0.68
C LEU A 50 1.96 4.76 -0.55
N PRO A 51 1.57 3.83 -1.46
CA PRO A 51 2.31 3.64 -2.71
C PRO A 51 2.35 4.89 -3.60
N ALA A 52 1.27 5.68 -3.65
CA ALA A 52 1.27 6.93 -4.42
C ALA A 52 2.34 7.91 -3.93
N LEU A 53 2.43 8.09 -2.60
CA LEU A 53 3.42 8.96 -1.96
C LEU A 53 4.83 8.42 -2.15
N MET A 54 5.04 7.12 -1.97
CA MET A 54 6.33 6.48 -2.23
C MET A 54 6.77 6.74 -3.68
N GLY A 55 5.89 6.53 -4.66
CA GLY A 55 6.23 6.84 -6.05
C GLY A 55 6.49 8.33 -6.32
N LEU A 56 5.88 9.24 -5.58
CA LEU A 56 6.19 10.67 -5.68
C LEU A 56 7.57 10.99 -5.09
N PHE A 57 7.90 10.43 -3.92
CA PHE A 57 9.21 10.63 -3.29
C PHE A 57 10.35 10.03 -4.10
N ALA A 58 10.12 8.92 -4.80
CA ALA A 58 11.09 8.35 -5.74
C ALA A 58 11.46 9.33 -6.86
N GLN A 59 10.49 10.14 -7.33
CA GLN A 59 10.75 11.18 -8.34
C GLN A 59 11.52 12.37 -7.76
N VAL A 60 11.27 12.74 -6.49
CA VAL A 60 11.97 13.86 -5.84
C VAL A 60 13.43 13.50 -5.50
N GLY A 61 13.68 12.29 -5.02
CA GLY A 61 15.03 11.85 -4.66
C GLY A 61 15.91 11.48 -5.84
N GLY A 62 15.31 10.95 -6.93
CA GLY A 62 16.02 10.57 -8.15
C GLY A 62 17.26 9.68 -7.91
N THR A 63 18.18 9.70 -8.88
CA THR A 63 19.51 9.06 -8.78
C THR A 63 20.55 9.94 -8.08
N GLU A 64 20.33 11.25 -8.06
CA GLU A 64 21.27 12.26 -7.52
C GLU A 64 21.27 12.28 -5.98
N GLN A 65 20.11 12.05 -5.33
CA GLN A 65 20.00 12.06 -3.87
C GLN A 65 19.21 10.85 -3.35
N PRO A 66 19.81 9.64 -3.39
CA PRO A 66 19.10 8.41 -3.03
C PRO A 66 18.58 8.40 -1.59
N GLN A 67 19.18 9.18 -0.70
CA GLN A 67 18.78 9.23 0.71
C GLN A 67 17.37 9.79 0.92
N VAL A 68 16.91 10.71 0.06
CA VAL A 68 15.59 11.34 0.20
C VAL A 68 14.48 10.31 0.00
N TRP A 69 14.52 9.56 -1.10
CA TRP A 69 13.51 8.54 -1.35
C TRP A 69 13.63 7.36 -0.40
N ARG A 70 14.86 6.95 -0.02
CA ARG A 70 15.07 5.86 0.95
C ARG A 70 14.49 6.19 2.32
N ALA A 71 14.75 7.38 2.85
CA ALA A 71 14.19 7.81 4.13
C ALA A 71 12.65 7.84 4.07
N ALA A 72 12.09 8.37 2.97
CA ALA A 72 10.65 8.38 2.77
C ALA A 72 10.05 6.97 2.71
N PHE A 73 10.68 6.05 1.98
CA PHE A 73 10.21 4.67 1.85
C PHE A 73 10.26 3.92 3.17
N ILE A 74 11.32 4.09 3.96
CA ILE A 74 11.41 3.53 5.31
C ILE A 74 10.27 4.05 6.18
N VAL A 75 10.10 5.39 6.26
CA VAL A 75 9.06 6.01 7.10
C VAL A 75 7.65 5.58 6.66
N LEU A 76 7.35 5.65 5.37
CA LEU A 76 6.05 5.28 4.82
C LEU A 76 5.77 3.79 4.97
N SER A 77 6.79 2.94 4.85
CA SER A 77 6.67 1.49 5.08
C SER A 77 6.40 1.16 6.54
N LEU A 78 7.05 1.85 7.49
CA LEU A 78 6.77 1.66 8.91
C LEU A 78 5.34 2.08 9.24
N ILE A 79 4.85 3.18 8.66
CA ILE A 79 3.46 3.63 8.81
C ILE A 79 2.48 2.60 8.18
N GLY A 80 2.79 2.10 6.99
CA GLY A 80 2.00 1.07 6.29
C GLY A 80 1.95 -0.24 7.06
N CYS A 81 3.08 -0.70 7.59
CA CYS A 81 3.17 -1.90 8.41
C CYS A 81 2.39 -1.72 9.72
N ALA A 82 2.60 -0.62 10.46
CA ALA A 82 1.91 -0.36 11.72
C ALA A 82 0.39 -0.23 11.53
N SER A 83 -0.08 0.43 10.46
CA SER A 83 -1.50 0.53 10.16
C SER A 83 -2.10 -0.84 9.80
N THR A 84 -1.40 -1.65 8.99
CA THR A 84 -1.82 -3.00 8.60
C THR A 84 -1.89 -3.95 9.81
N LEU A 85 -0.87 -3.94 10.67
CA LEU A 85 -0.83 -4.75 11.90
C LEU A 85 -1.94 -4.35 12.89
N ARG A 86 -2.23 -3.05 13.02
CA ARG A 86 -3.35 -2.55 13.84
C ARG A 86 -4.71 -3.01 13.30
N LEU A 87 -4.82 -3.19 11.99
CA LEU A 87 -6.01 -3.73 11.33
C LEU A 87 -6.14 -5.25 11.60
N LEU A 88 -5.03 -5.97 11.47
CA LEU A 88 -4.92 -7.42 11.67
C LEU A 88 -5.23 -7.83 13.10
N ALA A 89 -4.67 -7.13 14.10
CA ALA A 89 -4.88 -7.43 15.51
C ALA A 89 -6.35 -7.33 15.96
N ARG A 90 -7.20 -6.68 15.14
CA ARG A 90 -8.61 -6.47 15.43
C ARG A 90 -9.55 -7.21 14.46
N ALA A 91 -9.02 -7.79 13.39
CA ALA A 91 -9.76 -8.65 12.49
C ALA A 91 -9.79 -10.08 13.09
N ARG A 92 -10.95 -10.51 13.60
CA ARG A 92 -11.17 -11.89 14.07
C ARG A 92 -12.06 -12.63 13.08
N GLY A 93 -11.61 -13.79 12.59
CA GLY A 93 -12.46 -14.79 11.93
C GLY A 93 -12.25 -15.00 10.43
N ASP A 94 -11.68 -14.04 9.67
CA ASP A 94 -11.42 -14.20 8.24
C ASP A 94 -9.95 -14.55 7.95
N ARG A 95 -9.69 -15.84 7.76
CA ARG A 95 -8.35 -16.38 7.49
C ARG A 95 -7.72 -15.79 6.22
N PHE A 96 -8.50 -15.50 5.18
CA PHE A 96 -7.97 -14.94 3.94
C PHE A 96 -7.57 -13.47 4.14
N LEU A 97 -8.42 -12.68 4.82
CA LEU A 97 -8.09 -11.30 5.16
C LEU A 97 -6.83 -11.23 6.03
N THR A 98 -6.67 -12.17 6.97
CA THR A 98 -5.46 -12.31 7.78
C THR A 98 -4.23 -12.56 6.90
N TRP A 99 -4.29 -13.51 5.97
CA TRP A 99 -3.17 -13.81 5.05
C TRP A 99 -2.85 -12.64 4.12
N GLN A 100 -3.86 -11.97 3.59
CA GLN A 100 -3.69 -10.82 2.71
C GLN A 100 -3.03 -9.64 3.45
N GLN A 101 -3.49 -9.34 4.67
CA GLN A 101 -2.88 -8.29 5.51
C GLN A 101 -1.49 -8.68 5.98
N ALA A 102 -1.24 -9.95 6.29
CA ALA A 102 0.10 -10.44 6.60
C ALA A 102 1.05 -10.28 5.41
N GLY A 103 0.59 -10.58 4.19
CA GLY A 103 1.34 -10.35 2.96
C GLY A 103 1.68 -8.87 2.73
N ALA A 104 0.71 -7.97 2.96
CA ALA A 104 0.95 -6.53 2.85
C ALA A 104 1.93 -6.03 3.93
N ALA A 105 1.79 -6.49 5.18
CA ALA A 105 2.71 -6.16 6.26
C ALA A 105 4.14 -6.67 5.98
N LEU A 106 4.26 -7.88 5.41
CA LEU A 106 5.55 -8.43 4.97
C LEU A 106 6.16 -7.58 3.86
N LEU A 107 5.39 -7.17 2.85
CA LEU A 107 5.89 -6.30 1.79
C LEU A 107 6.37 -4.95 2.34
N TYR A 108 5.61 -4.31 3.23
CA TYR A 108 6.07 -3.08 3.89
C TYR A 108 7.35 -3.31 4.70
N ALA A 109 7.47 -4.41 5.44
CA ALA A 109 8.69 -4.75 6.16
C ALA A 109 9.89 -4.93 5.21
N LEU A 110 9.69 -5.63 4.09
CA LEU A 110 10.72 -5.83 3.07
C LEU A 110 11.15 -4.51 2.42
N ILE A 111 10.22 -3.61 2.10
CA ILE A 111 10.55 -2.28 1.57
C ILE A 111 11.38 -1.49 2.59
N ALA A 112 11.02 -1.51 3.87
CA ALA A 112 11.82 -0.84 4.90
C ALA A 112 13.23 -1.43 5.02
N VAL A 113 13.36 -2.75 4.90
CA VAL A 113 14.65 -3.46 4.93
C VAL A 113 15.52 -3.10 3.74
N ILE A 114 14.97 -3.09 2.51
CA ILE A 114 15.72 -2.71 1.29
C ILE A 114 16.12 -1.22 1.35
N GLY A 115 15.22 -0.35 1.79
CA GLY A 115 15.53 1.07 1.96
C GLY A 115 16.67 1.31 2.95
N ALA A 116 16.72 0.53 4.04
CA ALA A 116 17.77 0.60 5.04
C ALA A 116 19.09 -0.03 4.56
N VAL A 117 19.03 -1.23 3.96
CA VAL A 117 20.17 -2.04 3.54
C VAL A 117 20.03 -2.40 2.05
N PRO A 118 20.46 -1.52 1.14
CA PRO A 118 20.24 -1.64 -0.30
C PRO A 118 21.11 -2.74 -0.92
N GLU A 119 22.22 -3.09 -0.27
CA GLU A 119 23.13 -4.17 -0.62
C GLU A 119 22.42 -5.54 -0.71
N LEU A 120 21.26 -5.69 -0.04
CA LEU A 120 20.44 -6.90 -0.12
C LEU A 120 19.80 -7.13 -1.50
N ALA A 121 19.74 -6.10 -2.35
CA ALA A 121 19.25 -6.22 -3.73
C ALA A 121 20.33 -6.68 -4.72
N GLU A 122 21.62 -6.48 -4.39
CA GLU A 122 22.76 -6.80 -5.26
C GLU A 122 22.85 -8.29 -5.65
N PRO A 123 22.61 -9.27 -4.75
CA PRO A 123 22.64 -10.69 -5.12
C PRO A 123 21.62 -11.08 -6.19
N PHE A 124 20.56 -10.28 -6.36
CA PHE A 124 19.51 -10.49 -7.36
C PHE A 124 19.80 -9.77 -8.69
N GLY A 125 20.90 -9.02 -8.77
CA GLY A 125 21.26 -8.22 -9.94
C GLY A 125 20.28 -7.07 -10.22
N LEU A 126 19.52 -6.65 -9.20
CA LEU A 126 18.53 -5.57 -9.30
C LEU A 126 19.05 -4.32 -8.59
N ASP A 127 18.80 -3.16 -9.20
CA ASP A 127 18.96 -1.90 -8.48
C ASP A 127 17.98 -1.87 -7.30
N PRO A 128 18.36 -1.35 -6.12
CA PRO A 128 17.49 -1.30 -4.94
C PRO A 128 16.12 -0.67 -5.23
N ILE A 129 16.12 0.36 -6.06
CA ILE A 129 14.90 1.08 -6.48
C ILE A 129 14.00 0.21 -7.39
N GLN A 130 14.57 -0.68 -8.20
CA GLN A 130 13.79 -1.63 -9.01
C GLN A 130 13.16 -2.72 -8.14
N ALA A 131 13.89 -3.22 -7.14
CA ALA A 131 13.35 -4.18 -6.18
C ALA A 131 12.16 -3.60 -5.40
N GLU A 132 12.26 -2.35 -4.96
CA GLU A 132 11.15 -1.65 -4.30
C GLU A 132 9.97 -1.40 -5.26
N ALA A 133 10.22 -1.07 -6.53
CA ALA A 133 9.16 -0.93 -7.52
C ALA A 133 8.32 -2.22 -7.65
N LEU A 134 8.97 -3.40 -7.67
CA LEU A 134 8.28 -4.69 -7.69
C LEU A 134 7.41 -4.91 -6.44
N MET A 135 7.91 -4.52 -5.27
CA MET A 135 7.16 -4.62 -4.01
C MET A 135 5.94 -3.69 -3.99
N LEU A 136 6.07 -2.48 -4.52
CA LEU A 136 4.96 -1.54 -4.66
C LEU A 136 3.87 -2.06 -5.61
N ILE A 137 4.26 -2.71 -6.71
CA ILE A 137 3.30 -3.42 -7.59
C ILE A 137 2.55 -4.49 -6.79
N GLY A 138 3.27 -5.29 -6.01
CA GLY A 138 2.67 -6.29 -5.12
C GLY A 138 1.67 -5.68 -4.12
N LEU A 139 2.01 -4.55 -3.50
CA LEU A 139 1.10 -3.82 -2.61
C LEU A 139 -0.17 -3.36 -3.34
N ILE A 140 -0.07 -2.89 -4.58
CA ILE A 140 -1.24 -2.48 -5.38
C ILE A 140 -2.12 -3.68 -5.75
N VAL A 141 -1.54 -4.84 -6.07
CA VAL A 141 -2.31 -6.06 -6.30
C VAL A 141 -3.07 -6.47 -5.05
N LEU A 142 -2.43 -6.43 -3.88
CA LEU A 142 -3.09 -6.71 -2.59
C LEU A 142 -4.17 -5.67 -2.26
N GLY A 143 -3.95 -4.38 -2.57
CA GLY A 143 -4.94 -3.32 -2.42
C GLY A 143 -6.17 -3.55 -3.29
N HIS A 144 -5.98 -3.94 -4.56
CA HIS A 144 -7.08 -4.28 -5.47
C HIS A 144 -7.87 -5.49 -4.97
N ALA A 145 -7.20 -6.54 -4.50
CA ALA A 145 -7.87 -7.69 -3.90
C ALA A 145 -8.72 -7.27 -2.69
N LEU A 146 -8.25 -6.31 -1.88
CA LEU A 146 -8.99 -5.78 -0.73
C LEU A 146 -10.25 -5.04 -1.16
N VAL A 147 -10.13 -4.16 -2.16
CA VAL A 147 -11.26 -3.42 -2.73
C VAL A 147 -12.29 -4.37 -3.31
N TRP A 148 -11.86 -5.33 -4.12
CA TRP A 148 -12.74 -6.29 -4.75
C TRP A 148 -13.59 -7.02 -3.72
N ARG A 149 -12.98 -7.57 -2.66
CA ARG A 149 -13.70 -8.28 -1.60
C ARG A 149 -14.68 -7.38 -0.85
N PHE A 150 -14.27 -6.15 -0.53
CA PHE A 150 -15.14 -5.18 0.11
C PHE A 150 -16.36 -4.84 -0.75
N MET A 151 -16.17 -4.70 -2.07
CA MET A 151 -17.25 -4.41 -3.02
C MET A 151 -18.14 -5.63 -3.30
N ALA A 152 -17.56 -6.83 -3.36
CA ALA A 152 -18.28 -8.09 -3.55
C ALA A 152 -19.12 -8.53 -2.32
N GLY A 153 -19.04 -7.79 -1.21
CA GLY A 153 -19.80 -8.08 0.01
C GLY A 153 -19.16 -9.16 0.89
N GLU A 154 -18.03 -9.75 0.49
CA GLU A 154 -17.29 -10.79 1.26
C GLU A 154 -16.62 -10.28 2.55
N GLY A 155 -16.96 -9.07 2.99
CA GLY A 155 -16.55 -8.47 4.27
C GLY A 155 -17.64 -7.59 4.91
N ARG A 156 -18.85 -7.56 4.35
CA ARG A 156 -20.04 -6.99 4.99
C ARG A 156 -20.77 -8.16 5.64
N ALA A 157 -20.97 -8.13 6.95
CA ALA A 157 -21.91 -9.06 7.57
C ALA A 157 -23.22 -8.94 6.78
N ALA A 158 -23.77 -10.08 6.34
CA ALA A 158 -25.01 -10.14 5.60
C ALA A 158 -26.05 -9.28 6.36
N ALA A 159 -26.65 -8.32 5.66
CA ALA A 159 -27.85 -7.69 6.17
C ALA A 159 -28.93 -8.79 6.15
N GLU A 160 -29.29 -9.28 7.35
CA GLU A 160 -30.55 -10.01 7.56
C GLU A 160 -31.75 -9.09 7.27
#